data_AF-H1LI96-F1
#
_entry.id   AF-H1LI96-F1
#
_cell.length_a   1.000
_cell.length_b   1.000
_cell.length_c   1.000
_cell.angle_alpha   90.00
_cell.angle_beta   90.00
_cell.angle_gamma   90.00
#
_symmetry.space_group_name_H-M   'P 1'
#
loop_
_entity.id
_entity.type
_entity.pdbx_description
1 polymer ?
#
loop_
_entity_poly.entity_id
_entity_poly.type
_entity_poly.pdbx_seq_one_letter_code
_entity_poly.pdbx_strand_id
1 'polypeptide(L)'
;MRKWWEKAVIYQVYPRSFQDSDNDGIGDLEGIIQRLPYIKKLGADVIWMNPIYKSPDRDNGYDVSDYEDIQPVFGDMATFDTLLTAAHKLGIKIVMDLVVNHSSNQQKWFVEAKKAKDNPYHDYYIWVDGKPDKYPNNWGSYFSGPAWTYDQKFGQYYMHLFAKEQPELNWRNHNCAKTFIK
;
A
#
# COMPACT_ATOMS: atom_id res chain seq x y z
N MET A 1 -25.02 14.51 -17.97
CA MET A 1 -23.68 15.01 -18.33
C MET A 1 -22.70 13.84 -18.25
N ARG A 2 -21.83 13.67 -19.26
CA ARG A 2 -20.76 12.64 -19.19
C ARG A 2 -19.74 13.04 -18.13
N LYS A 3 -19.25 12.08 -17.35
CA LYS A 3 -18.25 12.33 -16.30
C LYS A 3 -16.88 12.55 -16.97
N TRP A 4 -16.03 13.41 -16.39
CA TRP A 4 -14.75 13.77 -17.02
C TRP A 4 -13.83 12.56 -17.24
N TRP A 5 -13.84 11.58 -16.33
CA TRP A 5 -12.99 10.40 -16.39
C TRP A 5 -13.38 9.40 -17.49
N GLU A 6 -14.61 9.47 -18.02
CA GLU A 6 -15.07 8.61 -19.13
C GLU A 6 -14.34 8.90 -20.45
N LYS A 7 -13.61 10.03 -20.53
CA LYS A 7 -12.83 10.45 -21.70
C LYS A 7 -11.35 10.68 -21.39
N ALA A 8 -10.93 10.45 -20.14
CA ALA A 8 -9.58 10.74 -19.70
C ALA A 8 -8.59 9.71 -20.26
N VAL A 9 -7.42 10.17 -20.68
CA VAL A 9 -6.28 9.30 -20.99
C VAL A 9 -5.44 9.13 -19.73
N ILE A 10 -5.28 7.88 -19.30
CA ILE A 10 -4.51 7.53 -18.09
C ILE A 10 -3.11 7.06 -18.52
N TYR A 11 -2.08 7.63 -17.91
CA TYR A 11 -0.70 7.18 -18.00
C TYR A 11 -0.29 6.55 -16.66
N GLN A 12 0.04 5.27 -16.66
CA GLN A 12 0.52 4.62 -15.44
C GLN A 12 2.01 4.92 -15.23
N VAL A 13 2.38 5.31 -14.02
CA VAL A 13 3.76 5.47 -13.59
C VAL A 13 4.06 4.47 -12.49
N TYR A 14 5.09 3.65 -12.72
CA TYR A 14 5.74 2.84 -11.68
C TYR A 14 6.98 3.60 -11.19
N PRO A 15 6.92 4.32 -10.04
CA PRO A 15 7.91 5.33 -9.66
C PRO A 15 9.35 4.80 -9.67
N ARG A 16 9.55 3.65 -9.03
CA ARG A 16 10.85 2.97 -8.88
C ARG A 16 11.62 2.77 -10.19
N SER A 17 10.96 2.67 -11.34
CA SER A 17 11.61 2.41 -12.62
C SER A 17 11.33 3.47 -13.68
N PHE A 18 10.79 4.63 -13.28
CA PHE A 18 10.40 5.66 -14.23
C PHE A 18 11.53 6.66 -14.52
N GLN A 19 11.99 7.38 -13.50
CA GLN A 19 13.08 8.35 -13.62
C GLN A 19 13.75 8.55 -12.26
N ASP A 20 15.03 8.19 -12.18
CA ASP A 20 15.93 8.49 -11.07
C ASP A 20 16.46 9.93 -11.24
N SER A 21 16.41 10.74 -10.18
CA SER A 21 16.85 12.14 -10.18
C SER A 21 18.11 12.41 -9.34
N ASP A 22 18.51 11.49 -8.46
CA ASP A 22 19.64 11.66 -7.55
C ASP A 22 20.79 10.64 -7.76
N ASN A 23 20.61 9.70 -8.68
CA ASN A 23 21.54 8.64 -9.10
C ASN A 23 21.74 7.53 -8.06
N ASP A 24 20.76 7.26 -7.20
CA ASP A 24 20.77 6.10 -6.30
C ASP A 24 20.37 4.77 -7.01
N GLY A 25 19.92 4.85 -8.25
CA GLY A 25 19.47 3.72 -9.08
C GLY A 25 17.97 3.43 -9.01
N ILE A 26 17.19 4.25 -8.30
CA ILE A 26 15.75 4.10 -8.08
C ILE A 26 15.04 5.37 -8.56
N GLY A 27 13.95 5.19 -9.30
CA GLY A 27 13.13 6.34 -9.70
C GLY A 27 12.35 6.93 -8.53
N ASP A 28 12.21 8.25 -8.53
CA ASP A 28 11.70 9.04 -7.40
C ASP A 28 10.67 10.10 -7.82
N LEU A 29 10.11 10.84 -6.85
CA LEU A 29 9.07 11.85 -7.11
C LEU A 29 9.59 13.07 -7.88
N GLU A 30 10.85 13.46 -7.68
CA GLU A 30 11.46 14.59 -8.40
C GLU A 30 11.69 14.24 -9.88
N GLY A 31 12.09 13.00 -10.16
CA GLY A 31 12.14 12.45 -11.50
C GLY A 31 10.78 12.46 -12.20
N ILE A 32 9.70 12.16 -11.48
CA ILE A 32 8.33 12.28 -12.02
C ILE A 32 7.99 13.75 -12.31
N ILE A 33 8.31 14.68 -11.40
CA ILE A 33 8.10 16.13 -11.58
C ILE A 33 8.78 16.61 -12.88
N GLN A 34 10.04 16.23 -13.10
CA GLN A 34 10.81 16.60 -14.29
C GLN A 34 10.18 16.08 -15.60
N ARG A 35 9.42 14.97 -15.53
CA ARG A 35 8.78 14.32 -16.68
C ARG A 35 7.33 14.72 -16.90
N LEU A 36 6.72 15.53 -16.02
CA LEU A 36 5.35 16.03 -16.23
C LEU A 36 5.13 16.74 -17.58
N PRO A 37 6.04 17.60 -18.10
CA PRO A 37 5.87 18.19 -19.42
C PRO A 37 5.83 17.16 -20.56
N TYR A 38 6.62 16.07 -20.42
CA TYR A 38 6.60 14.96 -21.37
C TYR A 38 5.26 14.22 -21.33
N ILE A 39 4.79 13.86 -20.13
CA ILE A 39 3.49 13.19 -19.95
C ILE A 39 2.35 14.05 -20.50
N LYS A 40 2.39 15.38 -20.27
CA LYS A 40 1.41 16.31 -20.84
C LYS A 40 1.47 16.35 -22.36
N LYS A 41 2.66 16.40 -22.94
CA LYS A 41 2.86 16.43 -24.40
C LYS A 41 2.31 15.17 -25.08
N LEU A 42 2.39 14.01 -24.42
CA LEU A 42 1.77 12.78 -24.91
C LEU A 42 0.23 12.83 -24.91
N GLY A 43 -0.37 13.75 -24.15
CA GLY A 43 -1.82 13.96 -24.08
C GLY A 43 -2.51 13.27 -22.91
N ALA A 44 -1.78 12.85 -21.88
CA ALA A 44 -2.39 12.26 -20.70
C ALA A 44 -3.11 13.31 -19.84
N ASP A 45 -4.26 12.93 -19.28
CA ASP A 45 -5.06 13.72 -18.36
C ASP A 45 -4.87 13.29 -16.90
N VAL A 46 -4.48 12.02 -16.69
CA VAL A 46 -4.32 11.41 -15.38
C VAL A 46 -3.03 10.61 -15.33
N ILE A 47 -2.28 10.74 -14.23
CA ILE A 47 -1.25 9.79 -13.85
C ILE A 47 -1.85 8.84 -12.80
N TRP A 48 -1.82 7.53 -13.07
CA TRP A 48 -2.04 6.51 -12.04
C TRP A 48 -0.69 6.06 -11.51
N MET A 49 -0.49 6.21 -10.21
CA MET A 49 0.76 5.89 -9.54
C MET A 49 0.62 4.63 -8.72
N ASN A 50 1.56 3.69 -8.94
CA ASN A 50 1.78 2.57 -8.03
C ASN A 50 2.17 3.08 -6.62
N PRO A 51 2.14 2.23 -5.56
CA PRO A 51 2.31 2.70 -4.18
C PRO A 51 3.60 3.49 -3.94
N ILE A 52 3.47 4.64 -3.28
CA ILE A 52 4.59 5.45 -2.78
C ILE A 52 4.56 5.62 -1.26
N TYR A 53 3.65 4.93 -0.58
CA TYR A 53 3.53 4.98 0.88
C TYR A 53 4.71 4.30 1.54
N LYS A 54 5.01 4.70 2.77
CA LYS A 54 6.06 4.08 3.58
C LYS A 54 5.85 2.57 3.73
N SER A 55 6.85 1.80 3.34
CA SER A 55 6.76 0.35 3.25
C SER A 55 8.11 -0.32 3.58
N PRO A 56 8.12 -1.52 4.21
CA PRO A 56 9.31 -2.35 4.30
C PRO A 56 9.74 -2.97 2.97
N ASP A 57 8.96 -2.75 1.91
CA ASP A 57 9.30 -3.05 0.53
C ASP A 57 9.50 -4.55 0.28
N ARG A 58 8.63 -5.38 0.88
CA ARG A 58 8.58 -6.82 0.63
C ARG A 58 7.82 -7.17 -0.64
N ASP A 59 6.91 -6.29 -1.04
CA ASP A 59 6.12 -6.41 -2.27
C ASP A 59 6.09 -5.06 -3.00
N ASN A 60 7.26 -4.45 -3.21
CA ASN A 60 7.43 -3.20 -3.97
C ASN A 60 6.45 -2.07 -3.58
N GLY A 61 6.20 -1.90 -2.28
CA GLY A 61 5.32 -0.85 -1.74
C GLY A 61 3.89 -1.29 -1.44
N TYR A 62 3.46 -2.50 -1.85
CA TYR A 62 2.12 -3.01 -1.54
C TYR A 62 1.98 -3.51 -0.09
N ASP A 63 3.08 -3.72 0.64
CA ASP A 63 3.10 -3.92 2.09
C ASP A 63 3.22 -2.59 2.84
N VAL A 64 2.12 -1.83 2.96
CA VAL A 64 2.11 -0.48 3.55
C VAL A 64 2.26 -0.51 5.07
N SER A 65 3.28 0.16 5.61
CA SER A 65 3.53 0.32 7.06
C SER A 65 3.07 1.65 7.65
N ASP A 66 2.87 2.67 6.81
CA ASP A 66 2.25 3.93 7.17
C ASP A 66 1.53 4.50 5.94
N TYR A 67 0.22 4.72 6.06
CA TYR A 67 -0.62 5.21 4.95
C TYR A 67 -0.55 6.74 4.81
N GLU A 68 0.04 7.44 5.78
CA GLU A 68 0.12 8.90 5.83
C GLU A 68 1.54 9.43 5.58
N ASP A 69 2.50 8.54 5.29
CA ASP A 69 3.91 8.89 5.05
C ASP A 69 4.39 8.36 3.70
N ILE A 70 5.38 9.04 3.12
CA ILE A 70 5.98 8.67 1.84
C ILE A 70 7.16 7.72 2.08
N GLN A 71 7.37 6.78 1.15
CA GLN A 71 8.53 5.91 1.17
C GLN A 71 9.80 6.76 0.95
N PRO A 72 10.78 6.76 1.88
CA PRO A 72 11.92 7.67 1.81
C PRO A 72 12.74 7.58 0.52
N VAL A 73 12.76 6.42 -0.15
CA VAL A 73 13.46 6.23 -1.43
C VAL A 73 12.85 7.02 -2.58
N PHE A 74 11.60 7.49 -2.45
CA PHE A 74 10.94 8.31 -3.45
C PHE A 74 10.97 9.81 -3.10
N GLY A 75 11.36 10.18 -1.88
CA GLY A 75 11.33 11.54 -1.36
C GLY A 75 10.50 11.64 -0.08
N ASP A 76 9.85 12.79 0.11
CA ASP A 76 9.03 13.09 1.29
C ASP A 76 7.66 13.69 0.91
N MET A 77 6.87 14.01 1.94
CA MET A 77 5.54 14.61 1.74
C MET A 77 5.60 15.99 1.07
N ALA A 78 6.65 16.78 1.30
CA ALA A 78 6.80 18.08 0.66
C ALA A 78 7.13 17.95 -0.85
N THR A 79 7.92 16.93 -1.23
CA THR A 79 8.13 16.57 -2.63
C THR A 79 6.83 16.11 -3.27
N PHE A 80 6.01 15.32 -2.56
CA PHE A 80 4.69 14.91 -3.06
C PHE A 80 3.74 16.10 -3.26
N ASP A 81 3.70 17.07 -2.33
CA ASP A 81 2.93 18.31 -2.49
C ASP A 81 3.39 19.14 -3.70
N THR A 82 4.70 19.14 -3.96
CA THR A 82 5.30 19.79 -5.13
C THR A 82 4.86 19.10 -6.42
N LEU A 83 4.87 17.77 -6.45
CA LEU A 83 4.37 16.96 -7.56
C LEU A 83 2.89 17.25 -7.85
N LEU A 84 2.04 17.21 -6.82
CA LEU A 84 0.61 17.50 -6.96
C LEU A 84 0.39 18.91 -7.54
N THR A 85 1.09 19.91 -7.00
CA THR A 85 0.99 21.30 -7.46
C THR A 85 1.42 21.43 -8.93
N ALA A 86 2.54 20.81 -9.30
CA ALA A 86 3.06 20.86 -10.66
C ALA A 86 2.15 20.13 -11.67
N ALA A 87 1.64 18.95 -11.31
CA ALA A 87 0.71 18.18 -12.14
C ALA A 87 -0.58 18.97 -12.39
N HIS A 88 -1.18 19.53 -11.34
CA HIS A 88 -2.41 20.32 -11.46
C HIS A 88 -2.23 21.60 -12.30
N LYS A 89 -1.07 22.26 -12.24
CA LYS A 89 -0.74 23.41 -13.12
C LYS A 89 -0.77 23.03 -14.61
N LEU A 90 -0.48 21.77 -14.95
CA LEU A 90 -0.55 21.23 -16.32
C LEU A 90 -1.91 20.61 -16.65
N GLY A 91 -2.87 20.68 -15.72
CA GLY A 91 -4.18 20.05 -15.83
C GLY A 91 -4.11 18.52 -15.78
N ILE A 92 -3.05 17.94 -15.21
CA ILE A 92 -2.91 16.51 -14.96
C ILE A 92 -3.43 16.21 -13.56
N LYS A 93 -4.26 15.18 -13.43
CA LYS A 93 -4.72 14.65 -12.14
C LYS A 93 -3.86 13.47 -11.71
N ILE A 94 -3.75 13.25 -10.40
CA ILE A 94 -3.07 12.09 -9.84
C ILE A 94 -4.09 11.13 -9.22
N VAL A 95 -3.96 9.84 -9.52
CA VAL A 95 -4.68 8.73 -8.90
C VAL A 95 -3.65 7.84 -8.22
N MET A 96 -3.88 7.55 -6.94
CA MET A 96 -3.01 6.68 -6.13
C MET A 96 -3.58 5.27 -6.07
N ASP A 97 -2.72 4.25 -6.07
CA ASP A 97 -3.12 2.91 -5.62
C ASP A 97 -3.55 2.95 -4.15
N LEU A 98 -4.68 2.30 -3.81
CA LEU A 98 -5.16 2.20 -2.43
C LEU A 98 -5.12 0.74 -1.97
N VAL A 99 -4.08 0.39 -1.21
CA VAL A 99 -3.81 -1.00 -0.79
C VAL A 99 -4.37 -1.27 0.60
N VAL A 100 -5.64 -1.68 0.65
CA VAL A 100 -6.40 -1.80 1.91
C VAL A 100 -7.00 -3.19 2.13
N ASN A 101 -6.62 -4.17 1.32
CA ASN A 101 -6.94 -5.57 1.60
C ASN A 101 -6.09 -6.11 2.77
N HIS A 102 -4.82 -5.74 2.79
CA HIS A 102 -3.84 -6.04 3.83
C HIS A 102 -3.02 -4.78 4.15
N SER A 103 -2.25 -4.84 5.23
CA SER A 103 -1.17 -3.89 5.52
C SER A 103 0.14 -4.64 5.72
N SER A 104 1.26 -3.93 5.90
CA SER A 104 2.49 -4.55 6.38
C SER A 104 2.32 -5.12 7.79
N ASN A 105 3.04 -6.18 8.13
CA ASN A 105 3.20 -6.65 9.50
C ASN A 105 4.02 -5.68 10.40
N GLN A 106 4.60 -4.63 9.81
CA GLN A 106 5.23 -3.53 10.54
C GLN A 106 4.28 -2.34 10.76
N GLN A 107 3.06 -2.39 10.21
CA GLN A 107 2.03 -1.41 10.49
C GLN A 107 1.73 -1.38 11.99
N LYS A 108 1.56 -0.17 12.55
CA LYS A 108 1.27 0.07 13.96
C LYS A 108 0.13 -0.80 14.46
N TRP A 109 -0.95 -0.94 13.70
CA TRP A 109 -2.08 -1.77 14.12
C TRP A 109 -1.71 -3.24 14.26
N PHE A 110 -0.86 -3.81 13.39
CA PHE A 110 -0.44 -5.20 13.52
C PHE A 110 0.51 -5.39 14.70
N VAL A 111 1.42 -4.43 14.91
CA VAL A 111 2.30 -4.42 16.08
C VAL A 111 1.49 -4.36 17.38
N GLU A 112 0.45 -3.52 17.45
CA GLU A 112 -0.47 -3.45 18.59
C GLU A 112 -1.31 -4.73 18.73
N ALA A 113 -1.83 -5.29 17.62
CA ALA A 113 -2.57 -6.54 17.60
C ALA A 113 -1.78 -7.69 18.23
N LYS A 114 -0.45 -7.66 18.12
CA LYS A 114 0.45 -8.66 18.69
C LYS A 114 0.84 -8.42 20.16
N LYS A 115 0.28 -7.42 20.83
CA LYS A 115 0.55 -7.17 22.27
C LYS A 115 -0.29 -8.04 23.18
N ALA A 116 -1.60 -8.13 22.95
CA ALA A 116 -2.54 -8.94 23.73
C ALA A 116 -3.78 -9.30 22.91
N LYS A 117 -4.48 -10.41 23.23
CA LYS A 117 -5.71 -10.83 22.52
C LYS A 117 -6.89 -9.88 22.75
N ASP A 118 -6.90 -9.19 23.89
CA ASP A 118 -7.89 -8.18 24.26
C ASP A 118 -7.50 -6.76 23.81
N ASN A 119 -6.38 -6.61 23.09
CA ASN A 119 -5.98 -5.32 22.53
C ASN A 119 -7.01 -4.87 21.48
N PRO A 120 -7.44 -3.59 21.47
CA PRO A 120 -8.43 -3.09 20.52
C PRO A 120 -8.08 -3.30 19.03
N TYR A 121 -6.79 -3.42 18.70
CA TYR A 121 -6.30 -3.66 17.35
C TYR A 121 -6.18 -5.15 17.00
N HIS A 122 -6.34 -6.07 17.95
CA HIS A 122 -6.21 -7.51 17.67
C HIS A 122 -7.17 -7.94 16.55
N ASP A 123 -8.43 -7.54 16.67
CA ASP A 123 -9.48 -7.81 15.69
C ASP A 123 -9.44 -6.94 14.43
N TYR A 124 -8.40 -6.10 14.24
CA TYR A 124 -8.16 -5.44 12.95
C TYR A 124 -7.62 -6.42 11.91
N TYR A 125 -7.18 -7.60 12.33
CA TYR A 125 -6.69 -8.66 11.46
C TYR A 125 -7.48 -9.94 11.70
N ILE A 126 -7.31 -10.91 10.80
CA ILE A 126 -8.03 -12.17 10.86
C ILE A 126 -7.19 -13.19 11.63
N TRP A 127 -7.60 -13.48 12.87
CA TRP A 127 -6.98 -14.47 13.75
C TRP A 127 -7.85 -15.71 13.92
N VAL A 128 -7.24 -16.89 14.02
CA VAL A 128 -7.92 -18.16 14.33
C VAL A 128 -7.09 -18.98 15.31
N ASP A 129 -7.70 -19.43 16.41
CA ASP A 129 -7.03 -20.34 17.36
C ASP A 129 -6.63 -21.65 16.68
N GLY A 130 -5.44 -22.16 17.01
CA GLY A 130 -4.92 -23.36 16.36
C GLY A 130 -3.69 -23.95 17.04
N LYS A 131 -3.12 -24.98 16.42
CA LYS A 131 -1.86 -25.63 16.82
C LYS A 131 -0.90 -25.63 15.63
N PRO A 132 0.44 -25.54 15.82
CA PRO A 132 1.41 -25.32 14.75
C PRO A 132 1.29 -26.24 13.51
N ASP A 133 0.85 -27.48 13.73
CA ASP A 133 0.80 -28.53 12.70
C ASP A 133 -0.58 -28.67 12.03
N LYS A 134 -1.52 -27.77 12.33
CA LYS A 134 -2.89 -27.83 11.77
C LYS A 134 -3.39 -26.43 11.42
N TYR A 135 -3.29 -26.10 10.15
CA TYR A 135 -3.85 -24.85 9.61
C TYR A 135 -5.37 -24.77 9.81
N PRO A 136 -5.93 -23.55 9.97
CA PRO A 136 -7.37 -23.34 10.10
C PRO A 136 -8.21 -23.94 8.96
N ASN A 137 -7.70 -23.89 7.74
CA ASN A 137 -8.28 -24.51 6.55
C ASN A 137 -7.16 -24.78 5.51
N ASN A 138 -7.53 -25.20 4.29
CA ASN A 138 -6.61 -25.53 3.21
C ASN A 138 -6.29 -24.37 2.25
N TRP A 139 -6.53 -23.11 2.66
CA TRP A 139 -6.29 -21.96 1.79
C TRP A 139 -4.79 -21.73 1.55
N GLY A 140 -4.43 -21.48 0.29
CA GLY A 140 -3.07 -21.16 -0.14
C GLY A 140 -2.87 -19.65 -0.31
N SER A 141 -1.64 -19.19 -0.06
CA SER A 141 -1.20 -17.84 -0.40
C SER A 141 -0.88 -17.75 -1.90
N TYR A 142 -1.18 -16.60 -2.50
CA TYR A 142 -0.75 -16.27 -3.87
C TYR A 142 0.78 -16.21 -4.01
N PHE A 143 1.52 -15.98 -2.92
CA PHE A 143 2.98 -15.88 -2.88
C PHE A 143 3.66 -17.17 -2.38
N SER A 144 2.95 -18.31 -2.48
CA SER A 144 3.37 -19.67 -2.09
C SER A 144 3.10 -20.04 -0.63
N GLY A 145 2.82 -21.33 -0.42
CA GLY A 145 2.54 -21.91 0.89
C GLY A 145 1.12 -21.65 1.41
N PRO A 146 0.86 -21.91 2.69
CA PRO A 146 -0.44 -21.68 3.33
C PRO A 146 -0.74 -20.19 3.46
N ALA A 147 -2.02 -19.82 3.44
CA ALA A 147 -2.49 -18.44 3.73
C ALA A 147 -2.51 -18.10 5.24
N TRP A 148 -1.79 -18.87 6.05
CA TRP A 148 -1.87 -18.84 7.51
C TRP A 148 -0.48 -18.95 8.11
N THR A 149 -0.12 -18.00 8.97
CA THR A 149 1.13 -18.04 9.74
C THR A 149 0.83 -18.13 11.23
N TYR A 150 1.42 -19.14 11.88
CA TYR A 150 1.22 -19.41 13.31
C TYR A 150 2.00 -18.41 14.16
N ASP A 151 1.33 -17.80 15.13
CA ASP A 151 1.91 -17.00 16.18
C ASP A 151 1.93 -17.79 17.50
N GLN A 152 3.13 -18.15 17.93
CA GLN A 152 3.36 -18.98 19.12
C GLN A 152 2.90 -18.31 20.41
N LYS A 153 2.98 -16.97 20.50
CA LYS A 153 2.62 -16.23 21.71
C LYS A 153 1.13 -16.33 21.99
N PHE A 154 0.31 -16.33 20.94
CA PHE A 154 -1.15 -16.35 21.07
C PHE A 154 -1.78 -17.73 20.86
N GLY A 155 -1.04 -18.70 20.33
CA GLY A 155 -1.61 -19.98 19.94
C GLY A 155 -2.63 -19.83 18.81
N GLN A 156 -2.38 -18.88 17.91
CA GLN A 156 -3.29 -18.47 16.84
C GLN A 156 -2.56 -18.37 15.52
N TYR A 157 -3.29 -18.53 14.42
CA TYR A 157 -2.83 -18.16 13.09
C TYR A 157 -3.39 -16.79 12.72
N TYR A 158 -2.57 -15.95 12.08
CA TYR A 158 -3.09 -14.81 11.32
C TYR A 158 -3.15 -15.16 9.82
N MET A 159 -4.15 -14.60 9.14
CA MET A 159 -4.35 -14.79 7.71
C MET A 159 -3.48 -13.83 6.88
N HIS A 160 -2.95 -14.31 5.77
CA HIS A 160 -2.31 -13.53 4.72
C HIS A 160 -2.60 -14.16 3.36
N LEU A 161 -3.24 -13.45 2.42
CA LEU A 161 -3.43 -13.98 1.06
C LEU A 161 -2.19 -13.82 0.18
N PHE A 162 -1.29 -12.90 0.56
CA PHE A 162 -0.05 -12.60 -0.16
C PHE A 162 1.16 -12.99 0.70
N ALA A 163 2.19 -12.16 0.81
CA ALA A 163 3.35 -12.40 1.65
C ALA A 163 2.94 -12.61 3.12
N LYS A 164 3.76 -13.32 3.91
CA LYS A 164 3.55 -13.45 5.36
C LYS A 164 3.62 -12.08 6.06
N GLU A 165 4.35 -11.16 5.45
CA GLU A 165 4.49 -9.77 5.84
C GLU A 165 3.27 -8.90 5.47
N GLN A 166 2.25 -9.46 4.80
CA GLN A 166 1.01 -8.78 4.40
C GLN A 166 -0.22 -9.40 5.10
N PRO A 167 -0.37 -9.26 6.44
CA PRO A 167 -1.54 -9.75 7.15
C PRO A 167 -2.83 -9.06 6.67
N GLU A 168 -3.88 -9.86 6.45
CA GLU A 168 -5.17 -9.38 5.94
C GLU A 168 -5.91 -8.51 6.96
N LEU A 169 -6.42 -7.38 6.50
CA LEU A 169 -7.27 -6.51 7.30
C LEU A 169 -8.67 -7.13 7.43
N ASN A 170 -9.22 -7.09 8.64
CA ASN A 170 -10.53 -7.61 8.94
C ASN A 170 -11.62 -6.57 8.67
N TRP A 171 -12.11 -6.53 7.43
CA TRP A 171 -13.18 -5.62 7.01
C TRP A 171 -14.53 -5.85 7.71
N ARG A 172 -14.72 -6.96 8.42
CA ARG A 172 -15.92 -7.19 9.25
C ARG A 172 -15.89 -6.36 10.53
N ASN A 173 -14.70 -5.92 10.96
CA ASN A 173 -14.53 -5.01 12.08
C ASN A 173 -14.79 -3.56 11.62
N HIS A 174 -15.87 -2.97 12.13
CA HIS A 174 -16.27 -1.61 11.76
C HIS A 174 -15.25 -0.54 12.16
N ASN A 175 -14.48 -0.76 13.23
CA ASN A 175 -13.44 0.18 13.64
C ASN A 175 -12.24 0.14 12.69
N CYS A 176 -11.89 -1.05 12.18
CA CYS A 176 -10.88 -1.20 11.13
C CYS A 176 -11.30 -0.43 9.87
N ALA A 177 -12.52 -0.68 9.37
CA ALA A 177 -13.04 0.00 8.17
C ALA A 177 -13.07 1.54 8.33
N LYS A 178 -13.50 2.04 9.50
CA LYS A 178 -13.56 3.48 9.80
C LYS A 178 -12.20 4.17 9.81
N THR A 179 -11.10 3.44 10.02
CA THR A 179 -9.77 4.05 10.02
C THR A 179 -9.39 4.65 8.64
N PHE A 180 -9.96 4.15 7.55
CA PHE A 180 -9.65 4.58 6.18
C PHE A 180 -10.58 5.68 5.63
N ILE A 181 -11.57 6.14 6.40
CA ILE A 181 -12.63 7.06 5.93
C ILE A 181 -12.64 8.35 6.77
N LYS A 182 -11.51 8.73 7.34
CA LYS A 182 -11.41 9.96 8.15
C LYS A 182 -11.28 11.21 7.28
#